data_AF-A0A1F7FTH3-F1
#
_entry.id   AF-A0A1F7FTH3-F1
#
_cell.length_a   1.000
_cell.length_b   1.000
_cell.length_c   1.000
_cell.angle_alpha   90.00
_cell.angle_beta   90.00
_cell.angle_gamma   90.00
#
_symmetry.space_group_name_H-M   'P 1'
#
loop_
_entity.id
_entity.type
_entity.pdbx_description
1 polymer ?
#
loop_
_entity_poly.entity_id
_entity_poly.type
_entity_poly.pdbx_seq_one_letter_code
_entity_poly.pdbx_strand_id
1 'polypeptide(L)'
;MTQYGQGSGIHLAVGGLVDVSGNDTYVMHSGLGQGGSHDYAASILHDRGGNDHYMGMTSCNGTGLTNAVGIHIDRNGDDTYAGRREGGINWGRPERGTSSIGVLVDLEGTDDYLGIMADESLWRQSDIGVGWDVPTPEPEPEQENAANVVSGEAPIPEICSYEGELTREVFDELWEISIRWEVGDNRYIVPEARKRLIAFGPPVLPYLSKVMDNTASSLALRAFIDILTPLKEQDAEGVAQVLRENAESDDETRHMVSLYLIGELKLTGLEGVVTPFLDDEEMQRRAIGVLATLGSHAADARLKEMLQSGEEPLISSAMNALVKLEAASYDDLQPLLGHPLVSVREALANLLVANYEAFGAAVREDFLTREEMSARARRTLLSVLMRAETEPDELLLTVVMKCLQSDDWGLRADAVRCIRRWWEVAEVDYATMAPALKAMRALLATETDPFVLFAGGEEV
;
A
#
# COMPACT_ATOMS: atom_id res chain seq x y z
N MET A 1 -6.74 20.18 -5.42
CA MET A 1 -6.98 20.37 -3.98
C MET A 1 -8.29 19.68 -3.68
N THR A 2 -8.23 18.53 -3.03
CA THR A 2 -9.43 17.83 -2.54
C THR A 2 -9.89 18.54 -1.29
N GLN A 3 -11.19 18.79 -1.11
CA GLN A 3 -11.72 19.37 0.13
C GLN A 3 -12.33 18.29 1.03
N TYR A 4 -12.96 17.28 0.41
CA TYR A 4 -13.65 16.18 1.09
C TYR A 4 -13.23 14.87 0.42
N GLY A 5 -12.63 13.97 1.18
CA GLY A 5 -12.05 12.71 0.76
C GLY A 5 -12.77 11.51 1.37
N GLN A 6 -12.06 10.39 1.45
CA GLN A 6 -12.57 9.08 1.83
C GLN A 6 -13.34 9.13 3.15
N GLY A 7 -14.55 8.56 3.17
CA GLY A 7 -15.35 8.42 4.40
C GLY A 7 -15.77 9.74 5.07
N SER A 8 -15.60 10.90 4.43
CA SER A 8 -15.86 12.19 5.08
C SER A 8 -17.34 12.56 5.17
N GLY A 9 -17.74 13.12 6.31
CA GLY A 9 -19.09 13.65 6.55
C GLY A 9 -19.06 15.16 6.73
N ILE A 10 -19.89 15.93 6.01
CA ILE A 10 -19.95 17.38 6.15
C ILE A 10 -21.37 17.94 6.09
N HIS A 11 -21.64 19.01 6.85
CA HIS A 11 -22.87 19.81 6.78
C HIS A 11 -24.13 18.96 6.95
N LEU A 12 -24.28 18.34 8.12
CA LEU A 12 -25.42 17.47 8.46
C LEU A 12 -25.50 16.17 7.63
N ALA A 13 -24.41 15.78 6.95
CA ALA A 13 -24.34 14.52 6.22
C ALA A 13 -23.63 13.41 7.02
N VAL A 14 -23.81 12.17 6.56
CA VAL A 14 -23.07 11.01 7.01
C VAL A 14 -22.14 10.54 5.88
N GLY A 15 -20.86 10.37 6.19
CA GLY A 15 -19.84 9.79 5.31
C GLY A 15 -19.46 8.39 5.76
N GLY A 16 -19.18 7.50 4.82
CA GLY A 16 -18.77 6.14 5.13
C GLY A 16 -17.81 5.60 4.09
N LEU A 17 -16.70 5.02 4.53
CA LEU A 17 -15.90 4.10 3.74
C LEU A 17 -15.76 2.80 4.54
N VAL A 18 -16.02 1.69 3.87
CA VAL A 18 -15.70 0.36 4.40
C VAL A 18 -14.76 -0.26 3.37
N ASP A 19 -13.49 -0.40 3.74
CA ASP A 19 -12.58 -1.22 2.98
C ASP A 19 -12.71 -2.67 3.45
N VAL A 20 -12.51 -3.61 2.54
CA VAL A 20 -12.71 -5.04 2.79
C VAL A 20 -11.38 -5.76 2.95
N SER A 21 -10.36 -5.37 2.20
CA SER A 21 -9.03 -5.98 2.20
C SER A 21 -8.12 -5.27 1.20
N GLY A 22 -6.85 -5.12 1.55
CA GLY A 22 -5.83 -4.61 0.63
C GLY A 22 -4.72 -3.92 1.39
N ASN A 23 -3.54 -3.78 0.77
CA ASN A 23 -2.50 -2.93 1.35
C ASN A 23 -2.62 -1.57 0.66
N ASP A 24 -3.32 -0.65 1.29
CA ASP A 24 -3.74 0.62 0.75
C ASP A 24 -2.94 1.79 1.32
N THR A 25 -2.97 2.89 0.57
CA THR A 25 -2.34 4.15 1.01
C THR A 25 -3.36 5.26 0.92
N TYR A 26 -3.84 5.66 2.09
CA TYR A 26 -4.78 6.74 2.26
C TYR A 26 -4.01 8.06 2.45
N VAL A 27 -4.07 8.96 1.46
CA VAL A 27 -3.37 10.25 1.53
C VAL A 27 -4.34 11.41 1.48
N MET A 28 -4.29 12.25 2.51
CA MET A 28 -5.06 13.48 2.60
C MET A 28 -4.16 14.68 2.87
N HIS A 29 -3.97 15.51 1.84
CA HIS A 29 -3.10 16.69 1.91
C HIS A 29 -3.74 17.91 2.59
N SER A 30 -5.06 18.10 2.48
CA SER A 30 -5.78 19.26 3.02
C SER A 30 -7.28 19.02 2.94
N GLY A 31 -8.05 19.30 3.99
CA GLY A 31 -9.51 19.14 4.01
C GLY A 31 -9.95 18.06 5.00
N LEU A 32 -11.09 17.42 4.74
CA LEU A 32 -11.60 16.31 5.55
C LEU A 32 -11.51 14.99 4.78
N GLY A 33 -11.09 13.90 5.43
CA GLY A 33 -10.97 12.58 4.83
C GLY A 33 -10.67 11.53 5.90
N GLN A 34 -10.50 10.27 5.50
CA GLN A 34 -10.15 9.16 6.39
C GLN A 34 -11.06 9.08 7.63
N GLY A 35 -12.37 9.12 7.41
CA GLY A 35 -13.35 9.09 8.51
C GLY A 35 -13.43 10.39 9.31
N GLY A 36 -12.91 11.51 8.78
CA GLY A 36 -13.06 12.85 9.37
C GLY A 36 -14.39 13.53 9.07
N SER A 37 -14.94 14.28 10.02
CA SER A 37 -16.22 15.01 9.86
C SER A 37 -16.24 16.43 10.40
N HIS A 38 -17.16 17.24 9.85
CA HIS A 38 -17.34 18.65 10.23
C HIS A 38 -18.80 19.12 10.17
N ASP A 39 -19.19 20.00 11.10
CA ASP A 39 -20.46 20.74 11.09
C ASP A 39 -21.69 19.85 11.20
N TYR A 40 -21.92 19.30 12.42
CA TYR A 40 -23.03 18.40 12.75
C TYR A 40 -23.12 17.15 11.86
N ALA A 41 -21.99 16.69 11.37
CA ALA A 41 -21.88 15.50 10.53
C ALA A 41 -21.41 14.27 11.32
N ALA A 42 -21.51 13.11 10.69
CA ALA A 42 -20.88 11.89 11.19
C ALA A 42 -20.10 11.20 10.06
N SER A 43 -19.03 10.50 10.42
CA SER A 43 -18.22 9.74 9.48
C SER A 43 -17.71 8.46 10.09
N ILE A 44 -17.58 7.43 9.25
CA ILE A 44 -16.85 6.22 9.57
C ILE A 44 -15.90 5.86 8.44
N LEU A 45 -14.66 5.56 8.80
CA LEU A 45 -13.79 4.69 8.02
C LEU A 45 -13.66 3.38 8.80
N HIS A 46 -13.95 2.27 8.13
CA HIS A 46 -13.74 0.94 8.68
C HIS A 46 -12.93 0.14 7.67
N ASP A 47 -11.62 0.08 7.89
CA ASP A 47 -10.76 -0.84 7.17
C ASP A 47 -10.86 -2.21 7.83
N ARG A 48 -10.84 -3.26 7.02
CA ARG A 48 -10.99 -4.65 7.48
C ARG A 48 -9.69 -5.43 7.37
N GLY A 49 -8.68 -4.88 6.72
CA GLY A 49 -7.29 -5.26 6.95
C GLY A 49 -6.41 -5.31 5.72
N GLY A 50 -5.13 -5.55 6.02
CA GLY A 50 -4.00 -5.39 5.12
C GLY A 50 -2.94 -4.57 5.85
N ASN A 51 -1.85 -4.22 5.19
CA ASN A 51 -0.83 -3.37 5.79
C ASN A 51 -0.91 -1.98 5.13
N ASP A 52 -1.53 -1.06 5.83
CA ASP A 52 -2.07 0.19 5.35
C ASP A 52 -1.25 1.40 5.80
N HIS A 53 -1.36 2.47 5.01
CA HIS A 53 -0.68 3.73 5.30
C HIS A 53 -1.67 4.89 5.34
N TYR A 54 -1.92 5.41 6.54
CA TYR A 54 -2.89 6.48 6.81
C TYR A 54 -2.21 7.84 7.00
N MET A 55 -2.06 8.59 5.90
CA MET A 55 -1.36 9.87 5.88
C MET A 55 -2.30 11.07 5.80
N GLY A 56 -2.62 11.68 6.95
CA GLY A 56 -3.47 12.85 7.08
C GLY A 56 -2.71 14.12 7.48
N MET A 57 -3.07 15.26 6.88
CA MET A 57 -2.53 16.56 7.29
C MET A 57 -3.29 17.14 8.49
N THR A 58 -4.61 17.28 8.38
CA THR A 58 -5.53 17.86 9.39
C THR A 58 -6.93 17.26 9.19
N SER A 59 -7.73 17.15 10.23
CA SER A 59 -9.15 16.74 10.17
C SER A 59 -9.37 15.36 9.55
N CYS A 60 -8.46 14.43 9.82
CA CYS A 60 -8.40 13.09 9.23
C CYS A 60 -8.40 12.02 10.32
N ASN A 61 -8.33 10.74 9.91
CA ASN A 61 -8.11 9.59 10.78
C ASN A 61 -9.05 9.59 11.99
N GLY A 62 -10.35 9.64 11.71
CA GLY A 62 -11.40 9.60 12.72
C GLY A 62 -11.59 10.91 13.49
N THR A 63 -11.16 12.06 12.95
CA THR A 63 -11.35 13.37 13.60
C THR A 63 -12.79 13.89 13.47
N GLY A 64 -13.37 14.39 14.57
CA GLY A 64 -14.62 15.15 14.58
C GLY A 64 -14.40 16.63 14.87
N LEU A 65 -14.90 17.51 14.00
CA LEU A 65 -14.81 18.96 14.16
C LEU A 65 -16.18 19.63 14.23
N THR A 66 -16.29 20.71 14.99
CA THR A 66 -17.47 21.59 14.97
C THR A 66 -18.78 20.80 15.13
N ASN A 67 -18.90 20.04 16.23
CA ASN A 67 -20.07 19.23 16.59
C ASN A 67 -20.27 17.97 15.76
N ALA A 68 -19.20 17.43 15.21
CA ALA A 68 -19.24 16.23 14.39
C ALA A 68 -18.62 15.03 15.09
N VAL A 69 -18.90 13.84 14.56
CA VAL A 69 -18.36 12.56 15.06
C VAL A 69 -17.55 11.90 13.96
N GLY A 70 -16.24 11.76 14.17
CA GLY A 70 -15.35 11.00 13.32
C GLY A 70 -15.00 9.66 13.96
N ILE A 71 -15.09 8.59 13.19
CA ILE A 71 -14.72 7.24 13.63
C ILE A 71 -13.81 6.64 12.57
N HIS A 72 -12.66 6.14 13.02
CA HIS A 72 -11.75 5.33 12.22
C HIS A 72 -11.50 4.03 12.97
N ILE A 73 -11.77 2.90 12.30
CA ILE A 73 -11.51 1.57 12.80
C ILE A 73 -10.64 0.88 11.76
N ASP A 74 -9.43 0.51 12.14
CA ASP A 74 -8.68 -0.53 11.47
C ASP A 74 -8.87 -1.84 12.25
N ARG A 75 -8.84 -2.96 11.55
CA ARG A 75 -9.17 -4.27 12.09
C ARG A 75 -7.99 -5.20 12.22
N ASN A 76 -7.00 -5.11 11.34
CA ASN A 76 -5.86 -6.02 11.30
C ASN A 76 -4.84 -5.57 10.25
N GLY A 77 -3.59 -5.44 10.64
CA GLY A 77 -2.51 -5.05 9.75
C GLY A 77 -1.23 -4.79 10.51
N ASP A 78 -0.11 -4.57 9.81
CA ASP A 78 0.98 -3.80 10.40
C ASP A 78 0.93 -2.42 9.74
N ASP A 79 0.32 -1.45 10.44
CA ASP A 79 -0.14 -0.21 9.82
C ASP A 79 0.73 0.99 10.16
N THR A 80 0.63 2.04 9.35
CA THR A 80 1.34 3.30 9.60
C THR A 80 0.39 4.47 9.67
N TYR A 81 0.40 5.18 10.80
CA TYR A 81 -0.48 6.32 11.06
C TYR A 81 0.30 7.63 11.13
N ALA A 82 -0.09 8.61 10.30
CA ALA A 82 0.54 9.93 10.28
C ALA A 82 -0.47 11.07 10.35
N GLY A 83 -0.43 11.83 11.46
CA GLY A 83 -1.13 13.10 11.63
C GLY A 83 -0.14 14.26 11.61
N ARG A 84 0.04 14.92 10.48
CA ARG A 84 1.17 15.88 10.30
C ARG A 84 0.97 17.23 10.99
N ARG A 85 -0.23 17.52 11.51
CA ARG A 85 -0.55 18.72 12.30
C ARG A 85 -1.54 18.39 13.41
N GLU A 86 -1.70 19.33 14.34
CA GLU A 86 -2.76 19.30 15.34
C GLU A 86 -4.12 19.10 14.67
N GLY A 87 -4.92 18.18 15.21
CA GLY A 87 -6.20 17.79 14.60
C GLY A 87 -6.10 16.75 13.49
N GLY A 88 -4.93 16.16 13.23
CA GLY A 88 -4.72 15.19 12.13
C GLY A 88 -5.20 13.77 12.41
N ILE A 89 -5.29 13.36 13.68
CA ILE A 89 -5.73 12.04 14.13
C ILE A 89 -6.71 12.24 15.28
N ASN A 90 -7.75 11.39 15.38
CA ASN A 90 -8.66 11.24 16.53
C ASN A 90 -9.09 12.49 17.31
N TRP A 91 -9.16 13.66 16.66
CA TRP A 91 -9.32 14.93 17.35
C TRP A 91 -10.79 15.21 17.66
N GLY A 92 -11.05 15.83 18.82
CA GLY A 92 -12.40 16.17 19.24
C GLY A 92 -12.42 17.17 20.38
N ARG A 93 -13.17 18.27 20.23
CA ARG A 93 -13.30 19.30 21.27
C ARG A 93 -14.73 19.79 21.45
N PRO A 94 -15.07 20.30 22.64
CA PRO A 94 -16.27 21.10 22.85
C PRO A 94 -16.28 22.32 21.92
N GLU A 95 -17.36 22.50 21.16
CA GLU A 95 -17.49 23.61 20.22
C GLU A 95 -18.98 24.01 20.13
N ARG A 96 -19.27 25.30 19.91
CA ARG A 96 -20.64 25.82 19.71
C ARG A 96 -21.70 25.32 20.72
N GLY A 97 -21.32 25.11 21.99
CA GLY A 97 -22.23 24.65 23.04
C GLY A 97 -22.56 23.15 23.01
N THR A 98 -21.92 22.38 22.13
CA THR A 98 -21.96 20.91 22.12
C THR A 98 -20.52 20.37 22.01
N SER A 99 -20.32 19.18 21.44
CA SER A 99 -19.02 18.51 21.42
C SER A 99 -18.78 17.77 20.12
N SER A 100 -17.52 17.70 19.73
CA SER A 100 -17.06 16.93 18.57
C SER A 100 -16.27 15.75 19.08
N ILE A 101 -16.54 14.55 18.58
CA ILE A 101 -15.90 13.32 19.03
C ILE A 101 -14.99 12.82 17.92
N GLY A 102 -13.73 12.55 18.28
CA GLY A 102 -12.79 11.87 17.39
C GLY A 102 -12.41 10.52 17.99
N VAL A 103 -12.51 9.47 17.17
CA VAL A 103 -12.19 8.09 17.56
C VAL A 103 -11.29 7.48 16.51
N LEU A 104 -10.14 6.98 16.94
CA LEU A 104 -9.32 6.03 16.21
C LEU A 104 -9.21 4.75 17.04
N VAL A 105 -9.49 3.61 16.42
CA VAL A 105 -9.26 2.31 17.01
C VAL A 105 -8.49 1.45 16.03
N ASP A 106 -7.32 1.00 16.44
CA ASP A 106 -6.62 -0.14 15.83
C ASP A 106 -6.89 -1.37 16.70
N LEU A 107 -7.08 -2.54 16.09
CA LEU A 107 -7.50 -3.74 16.78
C LEU A 107 -6.46 -4.86 16.85
N GLU A 108 -5.56 -4.97 15.86
CA GLU A 108 -4.57 -6.04 15.75
C GLU A 108 -3.42 -5.57 14.86
N GLY A 109 -2.17 -5.79 15.29
CA GLY A 109 -1.03 -5.36 14.49
C GLY A 109 0.22 -5.07 15.30
N THR A 110 1.32 -4.80 14.59
CA THR A 110 2.44 -4.00 15.12
C THR A 110 2.55 -2.72 14.30
N ASP A 111 2.19 -1.60 14.92
CA ASP A 111 1.93 -0.36 14.20
C ASP A 111 3.00 0.71 14.40
N ASP A 112 3.19 1.49 13.34
CA ASP A 112 4.05 2.67 13.34
C ASP A 112 3.22 3.96 13.44
N TYR A 113 3.25 4.60 14.61
CA TYR A 113 2.62 5.90 14.83
C TYR A 113 3.61 7.06 14.75
N LEU A 114 3.36 8.01 13.85
CA LEU A 114 4.10 9.26 13.80
C LEU A 114 3.50 10.28 14.77
N GLY A 115 4.19 10.54 15.89
CA GLY A 115 3.88 11.64 16.82
C GLY A 115 3.84 11.23 18.28
N ILE A 116 2.80 11.65 19.00
CA ILE A 116 2.62 11.42 20.45
C ILE A 116 1.88 10.10 20.78
N MET A 117 1.61 9.29 19.76
CA MET A 117 0.87 8.03 19.85
C MET A 117 1.89 6.90 19.78
N ALA A 118 1.50 5.72 20.22
CA ALA A 118 2.39 4.57 20.23
C ALA A 118 1.59 3.29 20.05
N ASP A 119 2.28 2.29 19.53
CA ASP A 119 1.80 0.92 19.45
C ASP A 119 1.30 0.43 20.83
N GLU A 120 0.28 -0.42 20.83
CA GLU A 120 -0.33 -1.04 22.02
C GLU A 120 -0.73 -0.04 23.12
N SER A 121 -1.22 1.15 22.74
CA SER A 121 -1.51 2.21 23.70
C SER A 121 -2.91 2.81 23.58
N LEU A 122 -3.46 3.21 24.74
CA LEU A 122 -4.61 4.09 24.80
C LEU A 122 -4.12 5.52 25.01
N TRP A 123 -4.41 6.41 24.07
CA TRP A 123 -4.12 7.83 24.19
C TRP A 123 -5.38 8.66 24.09
N ARG A 124 -5.24 9.90 24.56
CA ARG A 124 -6.27 10.92 24.43
C ARG A 124 -5.66 12.11 23.74
N GLN A 125 -6.39 12.65 22.78
CA GLN A 125 -6.04 13.92 22.16
C GLN A 125 -7.16 14.91 22.44
N SER A 126 -6.82 16.14 22.83
CA SER A 126 -7.77 17.14 23.33
C SER A 126 -8.65 16.61 24.49
N ASP A 127 -9.80 17.23 24.78
CA ASP A 127 -10.62 16.87 25.95
C ASP A 127 -11.42 15.56 25.75
N ILE A 128 -11.78 15.23 24.51
CA ILE A 128 -12.75 14.18 24.19
C ILE A 128 -12.38 13.33 22.96
N GLY A 129 -11.19 13.53 22.37
CA GLY A 129 -10.63 12.62 21.37
C GLY A 129 -10.02 11.38 22.03
N VAL A 130 -10.29 10.20 21.48
CA VAL A 130 -9.80 8.92 22.00
C VAL A 130 -9.15 8.14 20.87
N GLY A 131 -7.95 7.66 21.12
CA GLY A 131 -7.22 6.78 20.21
C GLY A 131 -6.83 5.56 21.00
N TRP A 132 -7.14 4.39 20.46
CA TRP A 132 -6.82 3.16 21.12
C TRP A 132 -6.26 2.21 20.09
N ASP A 133 -4.97 1.99 20.19
CA ASP A 133 -4.38 0.79 19.63
C ASP A 133 -4.51 -0.31 20.67
N VAL A 134 -5.32 -1.32 20.33
CA VAL A 134 -5.62 -2.42 21.24
C VAL A 134 -4.36 -3.27 21.35
N PRO A 135 -3.75 -3.36 22.55
CA PRO A 135 -2.57 -4.19 22.74
C PRO A 135 -2.84 -5.59 22.21
N THR A 136 -2.03 -6.02 21.24
CA THR A 136 -2.10 -7.38 20.73
C THR A 136 -1.71 -8.28 21.90
N PRO A 137 -2.62 -9.08 22.47
CA PRO A 137 -2.25 -9.92 23.59
C PRO A 137 -1.09 -10.82 23.14
N GLU A 138 -0.04 -10.97 23.98
CA GLU A 138 0.92 -12.08 23.81
C GLU A 138 0.09 -13.30 23.44
N PRO A 139 0.42 -14.05 22.37
CA PRO A 139 -0.46 -15.11 21.89
C PRO A 139 -0.76 -16.02 23.06
N GLU A 140 -1.94 -15.85 23.64
CA GLU A 140 -2.41 -16.77 24.66
C GLU A 140 -2.43 -18.11 23.93
N PRO A 141 -1.93 -19.20 24.53
CA PRO A 141 -2.14 -20.52 23.94
C PRO A 141 -3.64 -20.62 23.68
N GLU A 142 -4.02 -20.62 22.40
CA GLU A 142 -5.35 -20.25 21.89
C GLU A 142 -6.45 -20.39 22.94
N GLN A 143 -6.83 -19.29 23.61
CA GLN A 143 -8.00 -19.33 24.48
C GLN A 143 -9.25 -19.21 23.61
N GLU A 144 -9.88 -20.36 23.37
CA GLU A 144 -11.21 -20.47 22.79
C GLU A 144 -12.18 -19.49 23.48
N ASN A 145 -12.59 -18.44 22.75
CA ASN A 145 -13.64 -17.53 23.17
C ASN A 145 -14.90 -18.32 23.58
N ALA A 146 -15.24 -18.32 24.87
CA ALA A 146 -16.31 -19.11 25.49
C ALA A 146 -17.75 -18.78 25.02
N ALA A 147 -17.94 -17.86 24.06
CA ALA A 147 -19.20 -17.65 23.37
C ALA A 147 -19.30 -18.44 22.04
N ASN A 148 -18.18 -18.94 21.53
CA ASN A 148 -18.07 -19.92 20.46
C ASN A 148 -17.53 -21.21 21.06
N VAL A 149 -18.31 -21.85 21.95
CA VAL A 149 -18.08 -23.27 22.23
C VAL A 149 -18.36 -24.00 20.91
N VAL A 150 -17.31 -24.18 20.13
CA VAL A 150 -17.27 -25.18 19.08
C VAL A 150 -17.21 -26.48 19.84
N SER A 151 -18.34 -27.18 19.91
CA SER A 151 -18.26 -28.58 20.23
C SER A 151 -17.49 -29.20 19.08
N GLY A 152 -16.27 -29.68 19.27
CA GLY A 152 -15.64 -30.64 18.34
C GLY A 152 -16.44 -31.96 18.20
N GLU A 153 -17.74 -31.93 18.50
CA GLU A 153 -18.73 -32.99 18.46
C GLU A 153 -19.49 -33.04 17.14
N ALA A 154 -19.48 -31.97 16.32
CA ALA A 154 -20.10 -32.04 15.01
C ALA A 154 -19.38 -33.12 14.18
N PRO A 155 -20.08 -34.18 13.75
CA PRO A 155 -19.46 -35.28 13.06
C PRO A 155 -18.88 -34.77 11.73
N ILE A 156 -17.60 -35.07 11.50
CA ILE A 156 -16.99 -34.85 10.19
C ILE A 156 -17.83 -35.61 9.16
N PRO A 157 -18.32 -34.93 8.09
CA PRO A 157 -19.09 -35.57 7.04
C PRO A 157 -18.36 -36.82 6.52
N GLU A 158 -19.08 -37.93 6.36
CA GLU A 158 -18.50 -39.23 5.96
C GLU A 158 -17.68 -39.12 4.66
N ILE A 159 -18.09 -38.22 3.76
CA ILE A 159 -17.41 -37.93 2.49
C ILE A 159 -15.94 -37.50 2.69
N CYS A 160 -15.59 -36.81 3.78
CA CYS A 160 -14.21 -36.43 4.08
C CYS A 160 -13.30 -37.65 4.38
N SER A 161 -13.90 -38.80 4.71
CA SER A 161 -13.20 -40.07 4.96
C SER A 161 -13.44 -41.12 3.87
N TYR A 162 -14.07 -40.76 2.75
CA TYR A 162 -14.49 -41.70 1.72
C TYR A 162 -13.30 -42.33 0.96
N GLU A 163 -13.13 -43.65 1.02
CA GLU A 163 -11.98 -44.36 0.41
C GLU A 163 -12.22 -44.91 -1.02
N GLY A 164 -13.40 -44.68 -1.60
CA GLY A 164 -13.75 -45.18 -2.95
C GLY A 164 -13.16 -44.35 -4.10
N GLU A 165 -13.62 -44.61 -5.32
CA GLU A 165 -13.15 -43.91 -6.52
C GLU A 165 -13.60 -42.43 -6.54
N LEU A 166 -12.73 -41.55 -7.03
CA LEU A 166 -13.06 -40.14 -7.27
C LEU A 166 -14.05 -40.01 -8.43
N THR A 167 -15.31 -39.78 -8.11
CA THR A 167 -16.34 -39.41 -9.08
C THR A 167 -16.61 -37.90 -9.03
N ARG A 168 -17.38 -37.39 -9.99
CA ARG A 168 -17.79 -35.98 -9.99
C ARG A 168 -18.60 -35.62 -8.75
N GLU A 169 -19.52 -36.49 -8.35
CA GLU A 169 -20.37 -36.27 -7.18
C GLU A 169 -19.55 -36.20 -5.89
N VAL A 170 -18.55 -37.10 -5.75
CA VAL A 170 -17.62 -37.09 -4.62
C VAL A 170 -16.80 -35.80 -4.59
N PHE A 171 -16.28 -35.38 -5.75
CA PHE A 171 -15.53 -34.14 -5.85
C PHE A 171 -16.41 -32.93 -5.51
N ASP A 172 -17.60 -32.81 -6.11
CA ASP A 172 -18.49 -31.67 -5.93
C ASP A 172 -18.87 -31.52 -4.44
N GLU A 173 -19.15 -32.62 -3.73
CA GLU A 173 -19.45 -32.59 -2.29
C GLU A 173 -18.24 -32.14 -1.44
N LEU A 174 -17.04 -32.66 -1.73
CA LEU A 174 -15.82 -32.24 -1.04
C LEU A 174 -15.43 -30.79 -1.34
N TRP A 175 -15.64 -30.33 -2.58
CA TRP A 175 -15.36 -28.97 -3.01
C TRP A 175 -16.29 -27.97 -2.31
N GLU A 176 -17.59 -28.26 -2.25
CA GLU A 176 -18.58 -27.44 -1.53
C GLU A 176 -18.29 -27.33 -0.03
N ILE A 177 -17.61 -28.33 0.56
CA ILE A 177 -17.09 -28.22 1.93
C ILE A 177 -15.82 -27.35 1.97
N SER A 178 -14.91 -27.55 1.02
CA SER A 178 -13.59 -26.89 0.97
C SER A 178 -13.67 -25.36 0.86
N ILE A 179 -14.77 -24.82 0.32
CA ILE A 179 -14.99 -23.38 0.11
C ILE A 179 -15.90 -22.73 1.18
N ARG A 180 -16.10 -23.38 2.33
CA ARG A 180 -16.87 -22.80 3.44
C ARG A 180 -16.03 -21.89 4.32
N TRP A 181 -16.71 -20.98 5.03
CA TRP A 181 -16.10 -20.21 6.11
C TRP A 181 -15.61 -21.12 7.22
N GLU A 182 -14.32 -21.01 7.55
CA GLU A 182 -13.65 -21.75 8.64
C GLU A 182 -13.95 -21.12 10.01
N VAL A 183 -15.23 -21.08 10.35
CA VAL A 183 -15.74 -20.61 11.65
C VAL A 183 -16.62 -21.68 12.27
N GLY A 184 -16.65 -21.77 13.59
CA GLY A 184 -17.36 -22.84 14.28
C GLY A 184 -16.79 -24.22 13.92
N ASP A 185 -17.66 -25.22 13.74
CA ASP A 185 -17.29 -26.61 13.40
C ASP A 185 -16.50 -26.73 12.08
N ASN A 186 -16.69 -25.80 11.15
CA ASN A 186 -15.99 -25.80 9.87
C ASN A 186 -14.48 -25.63 10.01
N ARG A 187 -13.98 -25.11 11.14
CA ARG A 187 -12.54 -25.09 11.44
C ARG A 187 -11.91 -26.49 11.43
N TYR A 188 -12.70 -27.52 11.74
CA TYR A 188 -12.25 -28.91 11.72
C TYR A 188 -12.72 -29.64 10.45
N ILE A 189 -13.90 -29.32 9.94
CA ILE A 189 -14.48 -30.02 8.78
C ILE A 189 -13.79 -29.64 7.46
N VAL A 190 -13.51 -28.35 7.25
CA VAL A 190 -12.98 -27.82 5.97
C VAL A 190 -11.57 -28.37 5.68
N PRO A 191 -10.62 -28.39 6.64
CA PRO A 191 -9.31 -28.98 6.40
C PRO A 191 -9.38 -30.46 6.04
N GLU A 192 -10.31 -31.24 6.62
CA GLU A 192 -10.46 -32.67 6.31
C GLU A 192 -10.98 -32.89 4.88
N ALA A 193 -11.90 -32.05 4.39
CA ALA A 193 -12.32 -32.11 2.99
C ALA A 193 -11.16 -31.80 2.02
N ARG A 194 -10.36 -30.76 2.32
CA ARG A 194 -9.17 -30.41 1.52
C ARG A 194 -8.12 -31.52 1.56
N LYS A 195 -7.80 -32.06 2.74
CA LYS A 195 -6.93 -33.24 2.92
C LYS A 195 -7.41 -34.42 2.09
N ARG A 196 -8.73 -34.65 2.05
CA ARG A 196 -9.28 -35.75 1.28
C ARG A 196 -9.11 -35.55 -0.22
N LEU A 197 -9.35 -34.33 -0.74
CA LEU A 197 -9.06 -33.97 -2.13
C LEU A 197 -7.56 -34.16 -2.44
N ILE A 198 -6.67 -33.68 -1.58
CA ILE A 198 -5.22 -33.88 -1.73
C ILE A 198 -4.85 -35.36 -1.79
N ALA A 199 -5.47 -36.20 -0.95
CA ALA A 199 -5.20 -37.64 -0.90
C ALA A 199 -5.67 -38.41 -2.16
N PHE A 200 -6.59 -37.86 -2.95
CA PHE A 200 -6.89 -38.42 -4.27
C PHE A 200 -5.78 -38.18 -5.30
N GLY A 201 -4.91 -37.19 -5.06
CA GLY A 201 -3.76 -36.89 -5.90
C GLY A 201 -4.11 -36.22 -7.24
N PRO A 202 -3.23 -36.34 -8.25
CA PRO A 202 -3.39 -35.71 -9.57
C PRO A 202 -4.74 -35.92 -10.30
N PRO A 203 -5.48 -37.04 -10.12
CA PRO A 203 -6.82 -37.20 -10.67
C PRO A 203 -7.85 -36.11 -10.30
N VAL A 204 -7.59 -35.30 -9.28
CA VAL A 204 -8.44 -34.16 -8.89
C VAL A 204 -8.32 -32.96 -9.85
N LEU A 205 -7.19 -32.84 -10.56
CA LEU A 205 -6.86 -31.66 -11.37
C LEU A 205 -7.91 -31.31 -12.45
N PRO A 206 -8.46 -32.27 -13.24
CA PRO A 206 -9.52 -31.96 -14.20
C PRO A 206 -10.81 -31.46 -13.57
N TYR A 207 -11.10 -31.85 -12.33
CA TYR A 207 -12.27 -31.38 -11.59
C TYR A 207 -12.05 -29.96 -11.06
N LEU A 208 -10.86 -29.67 -10.52
CA LEU A 208 -10.47 -28.31 -10.11
C LEU A 208 -10.52 -27.33 -11.28
N SER A 209 -10.05 -27.73 -12.47
CA SER A 209 -10.17 -26.91 -13.68
C SER A 209 -11.63 -26.53 -13.97
N LYS A 210 -12.58 -27.43 -13.75
CA LYS A 210 -13.99 -27.20 -14.08
C LYS A 210 -14.70 -26.26 -13.11
N VAL A 211 -14.25 -26.18 -11.87
CA VAL A 211 -14.83 -25.26 -10.88
C VAL A 211 -14.24 -23.85 -10.95
N MET A 212 -13.20 -23.62 -11.75
CA MET A 212 -12.69 -22.27 -12.02
C MET A 212 -13.70 -21.38 -12.76
N ASP A 213 -14.67 -21.97 -13.48
CA ASP A 213 -15.70 -21.29 -14.29
C ASP A 213 -16.57 -20.30 -13.51
N ASN A 214 -16.73 -20.48 -12.20
CA ASN A 214 -17.72 -19.76 -11.40
C ASN A 214 -17.19 -19.31 -10.03
N THR A 215 -15.88 -19.42 -9.78
CA THR A 215 -15.37 -19.38 -8.40
C THR A 215 -14.13 -18.50 -8.21
N ALA A 216 -14.33 -17.19 -8.28
CA ALA A 216 -13.34 -16.17 -7.90
C ALA A 216 -13.45 -15.70 -6.43
N SER A 217 -14.23 -16.39 -5.59
CA SER A 217 -14.36 -16.02 -4.18
C SER A 217 -13.04 -16.26 -3.42
N SER A 218 -12.76 -15.43 -2.41
CA SER A 218 -11.56 -15.59 -1.56
C SER A 218 -11.48 -16.98 -0.89
N LEU A 219 -12.62 -17.57 -0.54
CA LEU A 219 -12.70 -18.92 0.02
C LEU A 219 -12.27 -19.99 -0.99
N ALA A 220 -12.65 -19.83 -2.25
CA ALA A 220 -12.26 -20.75 -3.31
C ALA A 220 -10.80 -20.56 -3.73
N LEU A 221 -10.31 -19.33 -3.81
CA LEU A 221 -8.89 -19.06 -4.06
C LEU A 221 -8.01 -19.69 -2.97
N ARG A 222 -8.41 -19.58 -1.70
CA ARG A 222 -7.74 -20.28 -0.59
C ARG A 222 -7.78 -21.80 -0.75
N ALA A 223 -8.96 -22.36 -1.05
CA ALA A 223 -9.09 -23.80 -1.27
C ALA A 223 -8.21 -24.28 -2.44
N PHE A 224 -8.15 -23.54 -3.55
CA PHE A 224 -7.25 -23.84 -4.65
C PHE A 224 -5.79 -23.85 -4.21
N ILE A 225 -5.32 -22.83 -3.48
CA ILE A 225 -3.93 -22.76 -2.99
C ILE A 225 -3.61 -23.96 -2.09
N ASP A 226 -4.47 -24.23 -1.11
CA ASP A 226 -4.27 -25.29 -0.12
C ASP A 226 -4.24 -26.69 -0.75
N ILE A 227 -5.03 -26.90 -1.82
CA ILE A 227 -5.10 -28.18 -2.53
C ILE A 227 -3.98 -28.29 -3.58
N LEU A 228 -3.75 -27.24 -4.37
CA LEU A 228 -2.78 -27.27 -5.46
C LEU A 228 -1.34 -27.23 -4.97
N THR A 229 -1.05 -26.64 -3.79
CA THR A 229 0.31 -26.60 -3.25
C THR A 229 0.87 -28.01 -2.99
N PRO A 230 0.20 -28.91 -2.24
CA PRO A 230 0.64 -30.29 -2.09
C PRO A 230 0.55 -31.10 -3.39
N LEU A 231 -0.43 -30.84 -4.25
CA LEU A 231 -0.53 -31.54 -5.54
C LEU A 231 0.61 -31.16 -6.49
N LYS A 232 1.12 -29.93 -6.43
CA LYS A 232 2.29 -29.48 -7.19
C LYS A 232 3.54 -30.27 -6.80
N GLU A 233 3.69 -30.64 -5.53
CA GLU A 233 4.79 -31.50 -5.08
C GLU A 233 4.70 -32.93 -5.64
N GLN A 234 3.49 -33.39 -5.96
CA GLN A 234 3.23 -34.72 -6.53
C GLN A 234 3.31 -34.73 -8.06
N ASP A 235 2.75 -33.71 -8.72
CA ASP A 235 2.65 -33.58 -10.17
C ASP A 235 2.69 -32.10 -10.60
N ALA A 236 3.89 -31.53 -10.59
CA ALA A 236 4.11 -30.13 -10.98
C ALA A 236 3.67 -29.83 -12.43
N GLU A 237 3.90 -30.77 -13.36
CA GLU A 237 3.52 -30.56 -14.76
C GLU A 237 2.00 -30.62 -14.94
N GLY A 238 1.31 -31.53 -14.25
CA GLY A 238 -0.16 -31.58 -14.27
C GLY A 238 -0.80 -30.29 -13.73
N VAL A 239 -0.29 -29.76 -12.61
CA VAL A 239 -0.77 -28.47 -12.06
C VAL A 239 -0.48 -27.32 -13.03
N ALA A 240 0.73 -27.27 -13.60
CA ALA A 240 1.09 -26.25 -14.57
C ALA A 240 0.25 -26.33 -15.86
N GLN A 241 -0.06 -27.53 -16.33
CA GLN A 241 -0.90 -27.75 -17.49
C GLN A 241 -2.34 -27.26 -17.25
N VAL A 242 -2.94 -27.59 -16.09
CA VAL A 242 -4.28 -27.10 -15.76
C VAL A 242 -4.31 -25.57 -15.72
N LEU A 243 -3.36 -24.92 -15.06
CA LEU A 243 -3.37 -23.46 -14.98
C LEU A 243 -3.07 -22.80 -16.33
N ARG A 244 -2.25 -23.41 -17.18
CA ARG A 244 -2.03 -22.98 -18.56
C ARG A 244 -3.33 -23.04 -19.39
N GLU A 245 -4.01 -24.19 -19.38
CA GLU A 245 -5.25 -24.39 -20.14
C GLU A 245 -6.37 -23.43 -19.69
N ASN A 246 -6.46 -23.13 -18.39
CA ASN A 246 -7.46 -22.20 -17.88
C ASN A 246 -7.08 -20.74 -18.15
N ALA A 247 -5.80 -20.38 -18.07
CA ALA A 247 -5.32 -19.06 -18.49
C ALA A 247 -5.50 -18.82 -19.99
N GLU A 248 -5.45 -19.85 -20.83
CA GLU A 248 -5.63 -19.74 -22.29
C GLU A 248 -7.09 -19.91 -22.75
N SER A 249 -8.05 -20.04 -21.83
CA SER A 249 -9.47 -20.25 -22.16
C SER A 249 -10.13 -19.00 -22.77
N ASP A 250 -11.42 -19.04 -23.11
CA ASP A 250 -12.16 -17.83 -23.51
C ASP A 250 -12.95 -17.21 -22.33
N ASP A 251 -12.75 -17.72 -21.11
CA ASP A 251 -13.51 -17.34 -19.91
C ASP A 251 -12.68 -16.40 -19.00
N GLU A 252 -13.20 -15.20 -18.77
CA GLU A 252 -12.54 -14.15 -17.99
C GLU A 252 -12.26 -14.56 -16.53
N THR A 253 -13.17 -15.33 -15.93
CA THR A 253 -13.00 -15.80 -14.54
C THR A 253 -11.87 -16.81 -14.47
N ARG A 254 -11.79 -17.72 -15.43
CA ARG A 254 -10.69 -18.69 -15.53
C ARG A 254 -9.34 -18.01 -15.71
N HIS A 255 -9.24 -16.97 -16.54
CA HIS A 255 -8.01 -16.19 -16.69
C HIS A 255 -7.57 -15.59 -15.36
N MET A 256 -8.47 -14.86 -14.71
CA MET A 256 -8.21 -14.18 -13.45
C MET A 256 -7.73 -15.15 -12.36
N VAL A 257 -8.47 -16.25 -12.15
CA VAL A 257 -8.12 -17.27 -11.16
C VAL A 257 -6.79 -17.93 -11.51
N SER A 258 -6.54 -18.24 -12.78
CA SER A 258 -5.31 -18.91 -13.21
C SER A 258 -4.09 -18.00 -13.04
N LEU A 259 -4.17 -16.74 -13.45
CA LEU A 259 -3.06 -15.79 -13.27
C LEU A 259 -2.72 -15.61 -11.78
N TYR A 260 -3.74 -15.49 -10.93
CA TYR A 260 -3.55 -15.41 -9.48
C TYR A 260 -2.82 -16.66 -8.95
N LEU A 261 -3.33 -17.86 -9.27
CA LEU A 261 -2.74 -19.12 -8.80
C LEU A 261 -1.34 -19.37 -9.36
N ILE A 262 -1.02 -18.93 -10.59
CA ILE A 262 0.34 -19.00 -11.15
C ILE A 262 1.32 -18.21 -10.27
N GLY A 263 0.93 -17.01 -9.83
CA GLY A 263 1.72 -16.17 -8.94
C GLY A 263 1.88 -16.79 -7.55
N GLU A 264 0.76 -17.14 -6.90
CA GLU A 264 0.75 -17.69 -5.54
C GLU A 264 1.52 -19.00 -5.42
N LEU A 265 1.34 -19.91 -6.39
CA LEU A 265 2.04 -21.19 -6.43
C LEU A 265 3.47 -21.05 -6.96
N LYS A 266 3.94 -19.85 -7.35
CA LYS A 266 5.29 -19.59 -7.89
C LYS A 266 5.67 -20.58 -9.00
N LEU A 267 4.82 -20.67 -10.02
CA LEU A 267 5.03 -21.60 -11.15
C LEU A 267 5.96 -20.99 -12.21
N THR A 268 7.26 -20.98 -11.89
CA THR A 268 8.32 -20.63 -12.85
C THR A 268 8.25 -21.57 -14.07
N GLY A 269 8.29 -21.02 -15.28
CA GLY A 269 8.06 -21.73 -16.55
C GLY A 269 6.73 -21.38 -17.23
N LEU A 270 5.83 -20.65 -16.55
CA LEU A 270 4.56 -20.17 -17.12
C LEU A 270 4.57 -18.68 -17.50
N GLU A 271 5.74 -18.04 -17.56
CA GLU A 271 5.88 -16.62 -17.89
C GLU A 271 5.34 -16.31 -19.29
N GLY A 272 5.51 -17.25 -20.23
CA GLY A 272 4.98 -17.13 -21.59
C GLY A 272 3.45 -17.14 -21.67
N VAL A 273 2.77 -17.68 -20.66
CA VAL A 273 1.30 -17.66 -20.52
C VAL A 273 0.83 -16.32 -19.95
N VAL A 274 1.61 -15.73 -19.05
CA VAL A 274 1.28 -14.46 -18.38
C VAL A 274 1.59 -13.24 -19.25
N THR A 275 2.67 -13.29 -20.04
CA THR A 275 3.15 -12.15 -20.85
C THR A 275 2.09 -11.56 -21.80
N PRO A 276 1.27 -12.35 -22.53
CA PRO A 276 0.23 -11.82 -23.40
C PRO A 276 -0.80 -10.93 -22.68
N PHE A 277 -1.05 -11.16 -21.39
CA PHE A 277 -1.98 -10.36 -20.59
C PHE A 277 -1.47 -8.95 -20.27
N LEU A 278 -0.23 -8.62 -20.60
CA LEU A 278 0.28 -7.25 -20.53
C LEU A 278 -0.38 -6.31 -21.55
N ASP A 279 -0.95 -6.85 -22.62
CA ASP A 279 -1.65 -6.07 -23.64
C ASP A 279 -3.17 -6.04 -23.44
N ASP A 280 -3.66 -6.66 -22.37
CA ASP A 280 -5.05 -6.63 -21.93
C ASP A 280 -5.24 -5.53 -20.89
N GLU A 281 -6.10 -4.53 -21.18
CA GLU A 281 -6.27 -3.35 -20.31
C GLU A 281 -6.78 -3.68 -18.90
N GLU A 282 -7.54 -4.76 -18.74
CA GLU A 282 -8.11 -5.18 -17.46
C GLU A 282 -7.13 -6.05 -16.67
N MET A 283 -6.31 -6.85 -17.37
CA MET A 283 -5.40 -7.82 -16.76
C MET A 283 -3.94 -7.36 -16.65
N GLN A 284 -3.54 -6.31 -17.36
CA GLN A 284 -2.14 -5.84 -17.44
C GLN A 284 -1.49 -5.65 -16.06
N ARG A 285 -2.16 -4.99 -15.10
CA ARG A 285 -1.58 -4.79 -13.75
C ARG A 285 -1.39 -6.10 -12.99
N ARG A 286 -2.32 -7.05 -13.15
CA ARG A 286 -2.21 -8.38 -12.55
C ARG A 286 -1.06 -9.16 -13.18
N ALA A 287 -0.94 -9.13 -14.51
CA ALA A 287 0.16 -9.77 -15.23
C ALA A 287 1.53 -9.22 -14.80
N ILE A 288 1.66 -7.89 -14.64
CA ILE A 288 2.87 -7.25 -14.10
C ILE A 288 3.22 -7.83 -12.71
N GLY A 289 2.24 -7.88 -11.79
CA GLY A 289 2.45 -8.40 -10.43
C GLY A 289 2.85 -9.87 -10.40
N VAL A 290 2.24 -10.69 -11.26
CA VAL A 290 2.58 -12.11 -11.40
C VAL A 290 4.00 -12.28 -11.92
N LEU A 291 4.39 -11.57 -12.99
CA LEU A 291 5.75 -11.64 -13.56
C LEU A 291 6.81 -11.20 -12.54
N ALA A 292 6.54 -10.14 -11.79
CA ALA A 292 7.42 -9.67 -10.71
C ALA A 292 7.54 -10.68 -9.55
N THR A 293 6.48 -11.44 -9.27
CA THR A 293 6.47 -12.49 -8.25
C THR A 293 7.23 -13.74 -8.70
N LEU A 294 7.15 -14.06 -9.99
CA LEU A 294 7.90 -15.16 -10.61
C LEU A 294 9.39 -14.83 -10.79
N GLY A 295 9.81 -13.57 -10.65
CA GLY A 295 11.18 -13.15 -10.96
C GLY A 295 11.47 -13.18 -12.47
N SER A 296 10.44 -12.95 -13.30
CA SER A 296 10.54 -13.10 -14.76
C SER A 296 11.05 -11.85 -15.46
N HIS A 297 12.11 -12.03 -16.25
CA HIS A 297 12.64 -11.01 -17.18
C HIS A 297 12.03 -11.08 -18.59
N ALA A 298 11.01 -11.92 -18.81
CA ALA A 298 10.43 -12.12 -20.14
C ALA A 298 9.77 -10.86 -20.71
N ALA A 299 9.41 -9.91 -19.84
CA ALA A 299 8.64 -8.71 -20.18
C ALA A 299 9.38 -7.39 -19.95
N ASP A 300 10.67 -7.39 -19.59
CA ASP A 300 11.40 -6.16 -19.21
C ASP A 300 11.24 -5.03 -20.23
N ALA A 301 11.37 -5.35 -21.52
CA ALA A 301 11.20 -4.37 -22.60
C ALA A 301 9.77 -3.77 -22.61
N ARG A 302 8.75 -4.60 -22.45
CA ARG A 302 7.35 -4.17 -22.43
C ARG A 302 7.03 -3.33 -21.19
N LEU A 303 7.55 -3.72 -20.02
CA LEU A 303 7.41 -2.94 -18.78
C LEU A 303 8.05 -1.55 -18.92
N LYS A 304 9.20 -1.45 -19.60
CA LYS A 304 9.86 -0.15 -19.87
C LYS A 304 9.02 0.73 -20.80
N GLU A 305 8.36 0.15 -21.80
CA GLU A 305 7.39 0.89 -22.63
C GLU A 305 6.20 1.41 -21.80
N MET A 306 5.70 0.60 -20.86
CA MET A 306 4.58 0.97 -19.98
C MET A 306 4.87 2.15 -19.05
N LEU A 307 6.14 2.44 -18.74
CA LEU A 307 6.53 3.67 -18.02
C LEU A 307 6.15 4.94 -18.79
N GLN A 308 5.98 4.85 -20.11
CA GLN A 308 5.58 5.96 -20.98
C GLN A 308 4.07 6.07 -21.15
N SER A 309 3.29 5.22 -20.47
CA SER A 309 1.83 5.27 -20.51
C SER A 309 1.29 6.58 -19.90
N GLY A 310 0.06 6.94 -20.23
CA GLY A 310 -0.64 8.07 -19.59
C GLY A 310 -1.30 7.72 -18.26
N GLU A 311 -1.22 6.45 -17.84
CA GLU A 311 -2.00 5.89 -16.74
C GLU A 311 -1.13 5.69 -15.51
N GLU A 312 -1.38 6.51 -14.48
CA GLU A 312 -0.64 6.45 -13.22
C GLU A 312 -0.54 5.04 -12.59
N PRO A 313 -1.63 4.26 -12.49
CA PRO A 313 -1.56 2.93 -11.87
C PRO A 313 -0.64 1.98 -12.66
N LEU A 314 -0.65 2.09 -13.99
CA LEU A 314 0.16 1.26 -14.86
C LEU A 314 1.64 1.62 -14.78
N ILE A 315 1.98 2.92 -14.81
CA ILE A 315 3.35 3.40 -14.59
C ILE A 315 3.88 2.87 -13.25
N SER A 316 3.09 3.01 -12.18
CA SER A 316 3.51 2.62 -10.83
C SER A 316 3.75 1.12 -10.71
N SER A 317 2.85 0.29 -11.25
CA SER A 317 3.02 -1.17 -11.30
C SER A 317 4.27 -1.57 -12.09
N ALA A 318 4.47 -1.01 -13.29
CA ALA A 318 5.62 -1.34 -14.14
C ALA A 318 6.94 -0.90 -13.50
N MET A 319 6.98 0.29 -12.89
CA MET A 319 8.14 0.82 -12.20
C MET A 319 8.55 -0.06 -11.01
N ASN A 320 7.59 -0.43 -10.15
CA ASN A 320 7.86 -1.30 -9.01
C ASN A 320 8.33 -2.69 -9.45
N ALA A 321 7.72 -3.25 -10.50
CA ALA A 321 8.12 -4.55 -11.04
C ALA A 321 9.55 -4.51 -11.59
N LEU A 322 9.90 -3.51 -12.41
CA LEU A 322 11.24 -3.38 -12.99
C LEU A 322 12.33 -3.23 -11.93
N VAL A 323 12.08 -2.50 -10.85
CA VAL A 323 13.05 -2.36 -9.76
C VAL A 323 13.16 -3.64 -8.93
N LYS A 324 12.04 -4.29 -8.61
CA LYS A 324 12.04 -5.59 -7.91
C LYS A 324 12.79 -6.67 -8.70
N LEU A 325 12.73 -6.60 -10.03
CA LEU A 325 13.44 -7.50 -10.94
C LEU A 325 14.89 -7.08 -11.20
N GLU A 326 15.38 -5.97 -10.64
CA GLU A 326 16.70 -5.40 -10.98
C GLU A 326 16.87 -5.11 -12.50
N ALA A 327 15.76 -4.88 -13.21
CA ALA A 327 15.71 -4.64 -14.65
C ALA A 327 15.65 -3.15 -15.04
N ALA A 328 15.42 -2.26 -14.07
CA ALA A 328 15.40 -0.81 -14.27
C ALA A 328 16.82 -0.22 -14.20
N SER A 329 17.17 0.61 -15.19
CA SER A 329 18.26 1.58 -15.07
C SER A 329 17.74 2.94 -14.63
N TYR A 330 18.62 3.82 -14.15
CA TYR A 330 18.23 5.20 -13.85
C TYR A 330 17.67 5.91 -15.09
N ASP A 331 18.23 5.65 -16.28
CA ASP A 331 17.77 6.26 -17.54
C ASP A 331 16.35 5.86 -17.92
N ASP A 332 15.91 4.66 -17.54
CA ASP A 332 14.53 4.22 -17.71
C ASP A 332 13.56 5.04 -16.84
N LEU A 333 14.00 5.41 -15.63
CA LEU A 333 13.19 6.10 -14.61
C LEU A 333 13.28 7.63 -14.71
N GLN A 334 14.38 8.16 -15.23
CA GLN A 334 14.70 9.59 -15.29
C GLN A 334 13.58 10.44 -15.92
N PRO A 335 12.91 10.02 -17.03
CA PRO A 335 11.82 10.81 -17.61
C PRO A 335 10.65 11.07 -16.65
N LEU A 336 10.41 10.17 -15.69
CA LEU A 336 9.32 10.26 -14.72
C LEU A 336 9.53 11.37 -13.68
N LEU A 337 10.77 11.85 -13.48
CA LEU A 337 11.06 12.97 -12.57
C LEU A 337 10.23 14.22 -12.90
N GLY A 338 10.01 14.47 -14.19
CA GLY A 338 9.26 15.63 -14.71
C GLY A 338 7.79 15.37 -15.00
N HIS A 339 7.28 14.16 -14.70
CA HIS A 339 5.92 13.73 -15.07
C HIS A 339 4.85 14.73 -14.59
N PRO A 340 3.77 15.03 -15.34
CA PRO A 340 2.75 15.99 -14.90
C PRO A 340 2.02 15.61 -13.61
N LEU A 341 1.75 14.32 -13.40
CA LEU A 341 1.09 13.82 -12.20
C LEU A 341 2.05 13.77 -11.00
N VAL A 342 1.62 14.33 -9.87
CA VAL A 342 2.43 14.37 -8.64
C VAL A 342 2.59 12.99 -8.00
N SER A 343 1.55 12.16 -8.06
CA SER A 343 1.54 10.78 -7.62
C SER A 343 2.66 9.95 -8.25
N VAL A 344 2.84 10.04 -9.57
CA VAL A 344 3.94 9.36 -10.29
C VAL A 344 5.31 9.85 -9.80
N ARG A 345 5.47 11.16 -9.59
CA ARG A 345 6.75 11.72 -9.11
C ARG A 345 7.06 11.32 -7.67
N GLU A 346 6.04 11.28 -6.80
CA GLU A 346 6.20 10.83 -5.41
C GLU A 346 6.48 9.32 -5.33
N ALA A 347 5.81 8.50 -6.14
CA ALA A 347 6.10 7.08 -6.25
C ALA A 347 7.54 6.83 -6.70
N LEU A 348 8.01 7.56 -7.73
CA LEU A 348 9.41 7.50 -8.17
C LEU A 348 10.35 7.93 -7.04
N ALA A 349 10.07 9.05 -6.36
CA ALA A 349 10.93 9.54 -5.30
C ALA A 349 11.05 8.54 -4.15
N ASN A 350 9.94 7.94 -3.72
CA ASN A 350 9.92 6.88 -2.71
C ASN A 350 10.81 5.70 -3.14
N LEU A 351 10.65 5.27 -4.39
CA LEU A 351 11.40 4.14 -4.94
C LEU A 351 12.90 4.42 -5.04
N LEU A 352 13.31 5.61 -5.49
CA LEU A 352 14.71 6.01 -5.57
C LEU A 352 15.35 6.15 -4.18
N VAL A 353 14.61 6.61 -3.17
CA VAL A 353 15.07 6.67 -1.78
C VAL A 353 15.23 5.27 -1.21
N ALA A 354 14.24 4.38 -1.40
CA ALA A 354 14.30 3.00 -0.92
C ALA A 354 15.44 2.19 -1.57
N ASN A 355 15.85 2.55 -2.79
CA ASN A 355 16.90 1.89 -3.56
C ASN A 355 18.10 2.81 -3.80
N TYR A 356 18.40 3.69 -2.83
CA TYR A 356 19.41 4.74 -3.02
C TYR A 356 20.84 4.17 -3.18
N GLU A 357 21.12 2.98 -2.65
CA GLU A 357 22.40 2.30 -2.91
C GLU A 357 22.61 2.01 -4.40
N ALA A 358 21.55 1.60 -5.11
CA ALA A 358 21.61 1.30 -6.53
C ALA A 358 21.57 2.56 -7.42
N PHE A 359 20.75 3.57 -7.06
CA PHE A 359 20.48 4.72 -7.93
C PHE A 359 21.14 6.03 -7.49
N GLY A 360 21.66 6.11 -6.27
CA GLY A 360 22.10 7.37 -5.64
C GLY A 360 23.21 8.09 -6.39
N ALA A 361 24.16 7.35 -6.97
CA ALA A 361 25.22 7.93 -7.79
C ALA A 361 24.66 8.63 -9.04
N ALA A 362 23.70 8.00 -9.74
CA ALA A 362 23.08 8.54 -10.94
C ALA A 362 22.13 9.71 -10.61
N VAL A 363 21.33 9.60 -9.54
CA VAL A 363 20.50 10.70 -9.01
C VAL A 363 21.36 11.92 -8.71
N ARG A 364 22.49 11.71 -8.04
CA ARG A 364 23.43 12.75 -7.68
C ARG A 364 24.06 13.41 -8.91
N GLU A 365 24.52 12.61 -9.87
CA GLU A 365 25.09 13.09 -11.13
C GLU A 365 24.09 13.90 -11.96
N ASP A 366 22.84 13.42 -12.06
CA ASP A 366 21.79 14.09 -12.83
C ASP A 366 21.43 15.45 -12.22
N PHE A 367 21.37 15.53 -10.89
CA PHE A 367 21.14 16.80 -10.19
C PHE A 367 22.28 17.80 -10.41
N LEU A 368 23.53 17.34 -10.47
CA LEU A 368 24.70 18.22 -10.66
C LEU A 368 24.87 18.72 -12.09
N THR A 369 24.72 17.83 -13.07
CA THR A 369 25.24 18.03 -14.42
C THR A 369 24.18 18.49 -15.41
N ARG A 370 22.91 18.16 -15.20
CA ARG A 370 21.86 18.48 -16.17
C ARG A 370 21.40 19.93 -16.04
N GLU A 371 21.80 20.74 -17.00
CA GLU A 371 21.42 22.16 -17.07
C GLU A 371 19.94 22.35 -17.45
N GLU A 372 19.47 21.63 -18.46
CA GLU A 372 18.08 21.70 -18.92
C GLU A 372 17.21 20.63 -18.24
N MET A 373 16.49 21.04 -17.19
CA MET A 373 15.45 20.21 -16.56
C MET A 373 14.24 21.04 -16.16
N SER A 374 13.06 20.44 -16.19
CA SER A 374 11.85 21.10 -15.71
C SER A 374 11.94 21.38 -14.21
N ALA A 375 11.24 22.43 -13.74
CA ALA A 375 11.15 22.70 -12.31
C ALA A 375 10.61 21.51 -11.52
N ARG A 376 9.66 20.74 -12.09
CA ARG A 376 9.14 19.51 -11.49
C ARG A 376 10.23 18.47 -11.29
N ALA A 377 11.01 18.18 -12.32
CA ALA A 377 12.11 17.21 -12.24
C ALA A 377 13.15 17.61 -11.20
N ARG A 378 13.53 18.89 -11.19
CA ARG A 378 14.50 19.42 -10.22
C ARG A 378 13.99 19.34 -8.79
N ARG A 379 12.70 19.58 -8.55
CA ARG A 379 12.06 19.42 -7.24
C ARG A 379 12.01 17.95 -6.80
N THR A 380 11.69 17.04 -7.72
CA THR A 380 11.69 15.59 -7.43
C THR A 380 13.08 15.12 -7.01
N LEU A 381 14.14 15.48 -7.75
CA LEU A 381 15.52 15.13 -7.38
C LEU A 381 15.94 15.72 -6.03
N LEU A 382 15.57 16.97 -5.77
CA LEU A 382 15.86 17.62 -4.50
C LEU A 382 15.17 16.92 -3.32
N SER A 383 13.92 16.47 -3.52
CA SER A 383 13.18 15.66 -2.55
C SER A 383 13.88 14.33 -2.28
N VAL A 384 14.36 13.63 -3.32
CA VAL A 384 15.12 12.37 -3.18
C VAL A 384 16.40 12.59 -2.38
N LEU A 385 17.23 13.58 -2.75
CA LEU A 385 18.49 13.87 -2.06
C LEU A 385 18.28 14.23 -0.58
N MET A 386 17.23 14.99 -0.28
CA MET A 386 16.88 15.37 1.09
C MET A 386 16.42 14.16 1.91
N ARG A 387 15.58 13.29 1.34
CA ARG A 387 14.99 12.13 2.02
C ARG A 387 15.95 10.95 2.14
N ALA A 388 16.90 10.83 1.23
CA ALA A 388 18.00 9.88 1.30
C ALA A 388 19.14 10.33 2.23
N GLU A 389 19.00 11.51 2.87
CA GLU A 389 19.99 12.09 3.78
C GLU A 389 21.38 12.22 3.19
N THR A 390 21.47 12.50 1.88
CA THR A 390 22.74 12.65 1.17
C THR A 390 23.58 13.74 1.82
N GLU A 391 24.81 13.44 2.20
CA GLU A 391 25.70 14.45 2.79
C GLU A 391 25.94 15.63 1.83
N PRO A 392 25.84 16.88 2.31
CA PRO A 392 26.10 18.05 1.49
C PRO A 392 27.59 18.20 1.20
N ASP A 393 27.91 18.51 -0.07
CA ASP A 393 29.23 19.00 -0.47
C ASP A 393 29.14 20.29 -1.28
N GLU A 394 30.30 20.88 -1.58
CA GLU A 394 30.38 22.17 -2.28
C GLU A 394 29.63 22.16 -3.63
N LEU A 395 29.63 21.04 -4.35
CA LEU A 395 28.96 20.91 -5.64
C LEU A 395 27.44 20.88 -5.47
N LEU A 396 26.93 20.06 -4.55
CA LEU A 396 25.51 20.00 -4.23
C LEU A 396 25.00 21.36 -3.76
N LEU A 397 25.69 21.97 -2.81
CA LEU A 397 25.32 23.28 -2.27
C LEU A 397 25.35 24.37 -3.33
N THR A 398 26.28 24.31 -4.28
CA THR A 398 26.30 25.25 -5.42
C THR A 398 25.03 25.15 -6.25
N VAL A 399 24.55 23.94 -6.56
CA VAL A 399 23.32 23.75 -7.33
C VAL A 399 22.09 24.14 -6.52
N VAL A 400 22.02 23.78 -5.23
CA VAL A 400 20.92 24.17 -4.34
C VAL A 400 20.84 25.69 -4.16
N MET A 401 21.98 26.39 -4.07
CA MET A 401 22.00 27.85 -4.03
C MET A 401 21.49 28.50 -5.34
N LYS A 402 21.70 27.86 -6.50
CA LYS A 402 21.05 28.30 -7.75
C LYS A 402 19.53 28.13 -7.69
N CYS A 403 19.03 27.08 -7.04
CA CYS A 403 17.60 26.87 -6.84
C CYS A 403 16.94 27.96 -5.98
N LEU A 404 17.66 28.53 -4.99
CA LEU A 404 17.18 29.69 -4.21
C LEU A 404 16.92 30.93 -5.08
N GLN A 405 17.56 31.03 -6.25
CA GLN A 405 17.41 32.16 -7.18
C GLN A 405 16.39 31.88 -8.30
N SER A 406 15.68 30.75 -8.24
CA SER A 406 14.70 30.38 -9.26
C SER A 406 13.45 31.26 -9.22
N ASP A 407 12.87 31.54 -10.39
CA ASP A 407 11.55 32.19 -10.49
C ASP A 407 10.42 31.29 -9.96
N ASP A 408 10.60 29.97 -9.91
CA ASP A 408 9.64 29.01 -9.35
C ASP A 408 9.71 29.01 -7.81
N TRP A 409 8.62 29.44 -7.16
CA TRP A 409 8.53 29.48 -5.69
C TRP A 409 8.70 28.10 -5.05
N GLY A 410 8.27 27.03 -5.74
CA GLY A 410 8.36 25.67 -5.24
C GLY A 410 9.81 25.19 -5.15
N LEU A 411 10.62 25.51 -6.16
CA LEU A 411 12.06 25.26 -6.14
C LEU A 411 12.76 26.04 -5.03
N ARG A 412 12.38 27.30 -4.83
CA ARG A 412 12.93 28.10 -3.71
C ARG A 412 12.57 27.47 -2.37
N ALA A 413 11.30 27.10 -2.16
CA ALA A 413 10.85 26.47 -0.93
C ALA A 413 11.55 25.14 -0.65
N ASP A 414 11.70 24.28 -1.66
CA ASP A 414 12.36 22.98 -1.50
C ASP A 414 13.87 23.14 -1.28
N ALA A 415 14.52 24.16 -1.87
CA ALA A 415 15.93 24.50 -1.60
C ALA A 415 16.14 24.97 -0.16
N VAL A 416 15.23 25.80 0.37
CA VAL A 416 15.24 26.20 1.80
C VAL A 416 15.12 24.98 2.71
N ARG A 417 14.17 24.07 2.44
CA ARG A 417 14.00 22.82 3.21
C ARG A 417 15.25 21.96 3.19
N CYS A 418 15.86 21.81 2.01
CA CYS A 418 17.08 21.02 1.83
C CYS A 418 18.24 21.58 2.67
N ILE A 419 18.50 22.89 2.59
CA ILE A 419 19.57 23.54 3.38
C ILE A 419 19.31 23.39 4.89
N ARG A 420 18.05 23.57 5.32
CA ARG A 420 17.68 23.37 6.73
C ARG A 420 17.89 21.93 7.18
N ARG A 421 17.41 20.96 6.41
CA ARG A 421 17.56 19.54 6.75
C ARG A 421 19.02 19.15 6.86
N TRP A 422 19.86 19.57 5.92
CA TRP A 422 21.31 19.34 5.98
C TRP A 422 21.99 20.04 7.16
N TRP A 423 21.49 21.19 7.61
CA TRP A 423 22.00 21.86 8.80
C TRP A 423 21.60 21.17 10.11
N GLU A 424 20.42 20.53 10.14
CA GLU A 424 19.95 19.75 11.29
C GLU A 424 20.74 18.44 11.49
N VAL A 425 21.42 17.95 10.44
CA VAL A 425 22.33 16.79 10.55
C VAL A 425 23.58 17.20 11.31
N ALA A 426 23.72 16.72 12.55
CA ALA A 426 24.70 17.17 13.54
C ALA A 426 26.17 16.98 13.15
N GLU A 427 26.46 16.26 12.07
CA GLU A 427 27.80 15.89 11.62
C GLU A 427 28.34 16.75 10.46
N VAL A 428 27.55 17.71 9.95
CA VAL A 428 27.97 18.54 8.81
C VAL A 428 28.82 19.74 9.25
N ASP A 429 29.99 19.93 8.62
CA ASP A 429 30.88 21.05 8.89
C ASP A 429 30.23 22.41 8.56
N TYR A 430 30.25 23.32 9.53
CA TYR A 430 29.78 24.69 9.36
C TYR A 430 30.45 25.41 8.20
N ALA A 431 31.75 25.18 7.96
CA ALA A 431 32.47 25.85 6.88
C ALA A 431 31.88 25.51 5.51
N THR A 432 31.48 24.24 5.31
CA THR A 432 30.80 23.74 4.11
C THR A 432 29.43 24.38 3.94
N MET A 433 28.64 24.47 5.01
CA MET A 433 27.25 24.97 4.96
C MET A 433 27.12 26.49 4.96
N ALA A 434 28.10 27.23 5.47
CA ALA A 434 28.02 28.67 5.68
C ALA A 434 27.60 29.49 4.45
N PRO A 435 28.10 29.21 3.21
CA PRO A 435 27.66 29.91 2.02
C PRO A 435 26.16 29.73 1.74
N ALA A 436 25.65 28.50 1.85
CA ALA A 436 24.26 28.17 1.60
C ALA A 436 23.32 28.77 2.66
N LEU A 437 23.70 28.70 3.95
CA LEU A 437 22.97 29.35 5.04
C LEU A 437 22.86 30.87 4.84
N LYS A 438 23.96 31.51 4.40
CA LYS A 438 23.96 32.95 4.10
C LYS A 438 23.04 33.28 2.92
N ALA A 439 23.07 32.49 1.85
CA ALA A 439 22.19 32.67 0.69
C ALA A 439 20.71 32.47 1.07
N MET A 440 20.40 31.45 1.85
CA MET A 440 19.06 31.16 2.37
C MET A 440 18.51 32.34 3.19
N ARG A 441 19.28 32.85 4.16
CA ARG A 441 18.88 34.02 4.97
C ARG A 441 18.66 35.28 4.13
N ALA A 442 19.49 35.49 3.12
CA ALA A 442 19.34 36.62 2.21
C ALA A 442 18.04 36.53 1.39
N LEU A 443 17.69 35.34 0.89
CA LEU A 443 16.41 35.10 0.22
C LEU A 443 15.25 35.41 1.18
N LEU A 444 15.21 34.77 2.35
CA LEU A 444 14.10 34.87 3.30
C LEU A 444 13.87 36.31 3.80
N ALA A 445 14.91 37.13 3.89
CA ALA A 445 14.79 38.54 4.29
C ALA A 445 14.03 39.42 3.26
N THR A 446 13.91 38.97 2.02
CA THR A 446 13.26 39.72 0.92
C THR A 446 12.10 38.97 0.26
N GLU A 447 11.88 37.72 0.65
CA GLU A 447 10.86 36.85 0.08
C GLU A 447 9.45 37.27 0.51
N THR A 448 8.50 37.13 -0.42
CA THR A 448 7.09 37.46 -0.18
C THR A 448 6.16 36.26 -0.35
N ASP A 449 6.65 35.16 -0.94
CA ASP A 449 5.86 33.93 -1.08
C ASP A 449 5.67 33.23 0.28
N PRO A 450 4.42 33.02 0.73
CA PRO A 450 4.14 32.46 2.05
C PRO A 450 4.61 31.01 2.21
N PHE A 451 4.72 30.23 1.12
CA PHE A 451 5.19 28.85 1.19
C PHE A 451 6.71 28.75 1.33
N VAL A 452 7.43 29.69 0.72
CA VAL A 452 8.90 29.81 0.89
C VAL A 452 9.22 30.29 2.30
N LEU A 453 8.48 31.28 2.81
CA LEU A 453 8.62 31.73 4.20
C LEU A 453 8.29 30.59 5.20
N PHE A 454 7.21 29.84 4.96
CA PHE A 454 6.88 28.66 5.76
C PHE A 454 7.99 27.60 5.74
N ALA A 455 8.64 27.37 4.60
CA ALA A 455 9.80 26.49 4.51
C ALA A 455 10.99 26.98 5.36
N GLY A 456 11.13 28.30 5.54
CA GLY A 456 12.14 28.93 6.41
C GLY A 456 11.97 28.60 7.89
N GLY A 457 10.77 28.27 8.35
CA GLY A 457 10.46 28.04 9.78
C GLY A 457 10.21 29.35 10.55
N GLU A 458 9.84 29.24 11.82
CA GLU A 458 9.54 30.41 12.69
C GLU A 458 10.81 31.15 13.14
N GLU A 459 11.99 30.55 12.97
CA GLU A 459 13.29 31.17 13.25
C GLU A 459 13.91 31.77 11.98
N VAL A 460 13.43 32.96 11.58
CA VAL A 460 14.14 33.85 10.64
C VAL A 460 14.40 35.19 11.30
#